data_AF-A0A964Q4Q3-F1
#
_entry.id   AF-A0A964Q4Q3-F1
#
_cell.length_a   1.000
_cell.length_b   1.000
_cell.length_c   1.000
_cell.angle_alpha   90.00
_cell.angle_beta   90.00
_cell.angle_gamma   90.00
#
_symmetry.space_group_name_H-M   'P 1'
#
loop_
_entity.id
_entity.type
_entity.pdbx_description
1 polymer ?
#
loop_
_entity_poly.entity_id
_entity_poly.type
_entity_poly.pdbx_seq_one_letter_code
_entity_poly.pdbx_strand_id
1 'polypeptide(L)'
;MDRPVSSSRLNLARNILLVIGLFNICFYSFVLKSVDQTPKTLAEQNKQMEEGKRLTETELQARGAELVILWKKNSWVSIAAGVGIVLLAFLIPLSPGLITLVALGGFSASLAYQFFLGSQVLLEGLVIKVACVFGFFQAVRFAVQDELEKQPELPALPKSDGIQFPKPDPDPPG
;
A
#
# COMPACT_ATOMS: atom_id res chain seq x y z
N MET A 1 -4.13 3.07 35.54
CA MET A 1 -4.65 3.99 34.50
C MET A 1 -4.47 3.30 33.17
N ASP A 2 -5.52 2.64 32.70
CA ASP A 2 -5.53 1.96 31.40
C ASP A 2 -5.63 3.01 30.30
N ARG A 3 -4.62 3.07 29.43
CA ARG A 3 -4.72 3.89 28.22
C ARG A 3 -5.85 3.30 27.36
N PRO A 4 -6.76 4.13 26.82
CA PRO A 4 -7.83 3.62 25.97
C PRO A 4 -7.21 2.87 24.78
N VAL A 5 -7.57 1.58 24.66
CA VAL A 5 -7.05 0.62 23.67
C VAL A 5 -7.17 1.14 22.23
N SER A 6 -8.18 1.98 21.98
CA SER A 6 -8.37 2.75 20.75
C SER A 6 -7.11 3.50 20.29
N SER A 7 -6.39 4.16 21.19
CA SER A 7 -5.21 4.94 20.82
C SER A 7 -4.05 4.08 20.30
N SER A 8 -3.95 2.81 20.75
CA SER A 8 -2.81 1.96 20.43
C SER A 8 -2.85 1.42 19.00
N ARG A 9 -4.04 1.03 18.51
CA ARG A 9 -4.22 0.48 17.16
C ARG A 9 -4.08 1.56 16.09
N LEU A 10 -4.61 2.75 16.36
CA LEU A 10 -4.43 3.91 15.50
C LEU A 10 -2.96 4.32 15.36
N ASN A 11 -2.23 4.35 16.49
CA ASN A 11 -0.80 4.62 16.49
C ASN A 11 0.00 3.53 15.75
N LEU A 12 -0.44 2.26 15.84
CA LEU A 12 0.18 1.15 15.12
C LEU A 12 -0.03 1.29 13.60
N ALA A 13 -1.26 1.59 13.15
CA ALA A 13 -1.56 1.86 11.74
C ALA A 13 -0.69 3.02 11.21
N ARG A 14 -0.60 4.11 11.98
CA ARG A 14 0.27 5.25 11.64
C ARG A 14 1.72 4.84 11.51
N ASN A 15 2.25 4.12 12.50
CA ASN A 15 3.65 3.73 12.49
C ASN A 15 3.96 2.77 11.33
N ILE A 16 3.04 1.88 10.97
CA ILE A 16 3.18 1.02 9.78
C ILE A 16 3.28 1.88 8.52
N LEU A 17 2.38 2.85 8.33
CA LEU A 17 2.45 3.75 7.16
C LEU A 17 3.75 4.56 7.14
N LEU A 18 4.20 5.08 8.29
CA LEU A 18 5.47 5.81 8.39
C LEU A 18 6.66 4.93 8.01
N VAL A 19 6.71 3.68 8.51
CA VAL A 19 7.78 2.73 8.16
C VAL A 19 7.77 2.44 6.68
N ILE A 20 6.60 2.16 6.08
CA ILE A 20 6.49 1.90 4.64
C ILE A 20 6.94 3.11 3.83
N GLY A 21 6.44 4.31 4.16
CA GLY A 21 6.75 5.54 3.44
C GLY A 21 8.24 5.92 3.53
N LEU A 22 8.81 5.91 4.75
CA LEU A 22 10.23 6.19 4.98
C LEU A 22 11.13 5.15 4.32
N PHE A 23 10.75 3.88 4.41
CA PHE A 23 11.46 2.81 3.73
C PHE A 23 11.49 3.06 2.22
N ASN A 24 10.35 3.40 1.60
CA ASN A 24 10.28 3.66 0.16
C ASN A 24 11.20 4.82 -0.25
N ILE A 25 11.19 5.91 0.53
CA ILE A 25 12.05 7.08 0.29
C ILE A 25 13.53 6.67 0.37
N CYS A 26 13.94 6.02 1.46
CA CYS A 26 15.34 5.67 1.70
C CYS A 26 15.85 4.64 0.69
N PHE A 27 15.09 3.57 0.45
CA PHE A 27 15.46 2.51 -0.47
C PHE A 27 15.62 3.04 -1.89
N TYR A 28 14.62 3.75 -2.43
CA TYR A 28 14.69 4.26 -3.80
C TYR A 28 15.65 5.44 -3.95
N SER A 29 15.96 6.19 -2.89
CA SER A 29 17.06 7.17 -2.90
C SER A 29 18.43 6.49 -3.01
N PHE A 30 18.61 5.34 -2.36
CA PHE A 30 19.81 4.53 -2.50
C PHE A 30 19.91 3.93 -3.90
N VAL A 31 18.82 3.34 -4.40
CA VAL A 31 18.76 2.82 -5.78
C VAL A 31 19.14 3.91 -6.76
N LEU A 32 18.54 5.11 -6.66
CA LEU A 32 18.81 6.26 -7.53
C LEU A 32 20.31 6.63 -7.59
N LYS A 33 21.03 6.55 -6.47
CA LYS A 33 22.49 6.79 -6.43
C LYS A 33 23.30 5.70 -7.14
N SER A 34 22.78 4.48 -7.20
CA SER A 34 23.44 3.33 -7.83
C SER A 34 23.09 3.13 -9.31
N VAL A 35 22.03 3.78 -9.83
CA VAL A 35 21.56 3.59 -11.22
C VAL A 35 22.63 3.92 -12.26
N ASP A 36 23.50 4.90 -12.01
CA ASP A 36 24.55 5.26 -12.97
C ASP A 36 25.62 4.16 -13.13
N GLN A 37 25.63 3.15 -12.24
CA GLN A 37 26.49 1.97 -12.36
C GLN A 37 25.89 0.87 -13.25
N THR A 38 24.59 0.92 -13.55
CA THR A 38 23.86 -0.09 -14.33
C THR A 38 24.53 -0.45 -15.68
N PRO A 39 25.06 0.50 -16.47
CA PRO A 39 25.76 0.15 -17.71
C PRO A 39 27.02 -0.70 -17.49
N LYS A 40 27.75 -0.48 -16.38
CA LYS A 40 28.94 -1.29 -16.04
C LYS A 40 28.55 -2.70 -15.64
N THR A 41 27.53 -2.83 -14.79
CA THR A 41 27.01 -4.13 -14.37
C THR A 41 26.45 -4.92 -15.56
N LEU A 42 25.77 -4.25 -16.49
CA LEU A 42 25.26 -4.85 -17.72
C LEU A 42 26.40 -5.35 -18.62
N ALA A 43 27.49 -4.59 -18.74
CA ALA A 43 28.68 -4.99 -19.49
C ALA A 43 29.35 -6.25 -18.90
N GLU A 44 29.44 -6.33 -17.57
CA GLU A 44 29.97 -7.50 -16.87
C GLU A 44 29.09 -8.74 -17.08
N GLN A 45 27.76 -8.58 -16.97
CA GLN A 45 26.81 -9.65 -17.27
C GLN A 45 26.91 -10.12 -18.73
N ASN A 46 27.05 -9.20 -19.68
CA ASN A 46 27.20 -9.54 -21.09
C ASN A 46 28.48 -10.35 -21.37
N LYS A 47 29.59 -10.07 -20.67
CA LYS A 47 30.83 -10.85 -20.79
C LYS A 47 30.66 -12.30 -20.31
N GLN A 48 29.77 -12.52 -19.35
CA GLN A 48 29.48 -13.85 -18.80
C GLN A 48 28.48 -14.66 -19.64
N MET A 49 27.85 -14.06 -20.66
CA MET A 49 26.96 -14.77 -21.57
C MET A 49 27.72 -15.59 -22.61
N GLU A 50 27.11 -16.69 -23.06
CA GLU A 50 27.54 -17.48 -24.21
C GLU A 50 27.76 -16.58 -25.43
N GLU A 51 28.82 -16.82 -26.21
CA GLU A 51 29.23 -15.93 -27.31
C GLU A 51 28.11 -15.61 -28.31
N GLY A 52 27.22 -16.57 -28.59
CA GLY A 52 26.08 -16.37 -29.49
C GLY A 52 24.92 -15.54 -28.93
N LYS A 53 24.96 -15.19 -27.63
CA LYS A 53 23.95 -14.38 -26.93
C LYS A 53 24.48 -13.03 -26.47
N ARG A 54 25.76 -12.74 -26.70
CA ARG A 54 26.37 -11.47 -26.33
C ARG A 54 25.79 -10.36 -27.18
N LEU A 55 25.34 -9.31 -26.51
CA LEU A 55 24.93 -8.07 -27.15
C LEU A 55 26.17 -7.40 -27.76
N THR A 56 25.96 -6.77 -28.91
CA THR A 56 26.95 -5.87 -29.50
C THR A 56 27.18 -4.65 -28.60
N GLU A 57 28.32 -3.97 -28.76
CA GLU A 57 28.67 -2.82 -27.91
C GLU A 57 27.66 -1.66 -28.05
N THR A 58 27.11 -1.46 -29.24
CA THR A 58 26.04 -0.48 -29.51
C THR A 58 24.72 -0.85 -28.84
N GLU A 59 24.32 -2.13 -28.89
CA GLU A 59 23.11 -2.62 -28.19
C GLU A 59 23.25 -2.56 -26.68
N LEU A 60 24.45 -2.84 -26.17
CA LEU A 60 24.75 -2.79 -24.75
C LEU A 60 24.66 -1.35 -24.22
N GLN A 61 25.21 -0.38 -24.95
CA GLN A 61 25.11 1.03 -24.61
C GLN A 61 23.66 1.53 -24.68
N ALA A 62 22.91 1.16 -25.73
CA ALA A 62 21.51 1.52 -25.87
C ALA A 62 20.64 0.95 -24.73
N ARG A 63 20.76 -0.35 -24.44
CA ARG A 63 20.06 -0.98 -23.31
C ARG A 63 20.47 -0.42 -21.97
N GLY A 64 21.77 -0.15 -21.76
CA GLY A 64 22.27 0.48 -20.54
C GLY A 64 21.64 1.85 -20.31
N ALA A 65 21.59 2.70 -21.34
CA ALA A 65 20.97 4.03 -21.26
C ALA A 65 19.45 3.94 -21.01
N GLU A 66 18.76 3.01 -21.68
CA GLU A 66 17.33 2.78 -21.49
C GLU A 66 17.02 2.35 -20.04
N LEU A 67 17.77 1.37 -19.51
CA LEU A 67 17.63 0.92 -18.13
C LEU A 67 17.90 2.06 -17.14
N VAL A 68 18.93 2.87 -17.36
CA VAL A 68 19.21 4.03 -16.49
C VAL A 68 18.02 4.99 -16.43
N ILE A 69 17.42 5.32 -17.58
CA ILE A 69 16.26 6.22 -17.64
C ILE A 69 15.07 5.59 -16.90
N LEU A 70 14.81 4.31 -17.14
CA LEU A 70 13.70 3.56 -16.56
C LEU A 70 13.80 3.49 -15.04
N TRP A 71 14.98 3.14 -14.52
CA TRP A 71 15.26 3.01 -13.09
C TRP A 71 15.25 4.36 -12.38
N LYS A 72 15.73 5.44 -13.02
CA LYS A 72 15.60 6.81 -12.50
C LYS A 72 14.14 7.23 -12.39
N LYS A 73 13.33 7.01 -13.43
CA LYS A 73 11.88 7.31 -13.41
C LYS A 73 11.17 6.53 -12.30
N ASN A 74 11.43 5.23 -12.21
CA ASN A 74 10.87 4.39 -11.15
C ASN A 74 11.23 4.90 -9.75
N SER A 75 12.50 5.24 -9.53
CA SER A 75 12.99 5.73 -8.24
C SER A 75 12.29 7.03 -7.84
N TRP A 76 12.17 7.99 -8.75
CA TRP A 76 11.47 9.25 -8.48
C TRP A 76 9.99 9.05 -8.14
N VAL A 77 9.27 8.22 -8.90
CA VAL A 77 7.86 7.93 -8.63
C VAL A 77 7.69 7.22 -7.29
N SER A 78 8.58 6.27 -6.98
CA SER A 78 8.52 5.52 -5.73
C SER A 78 8.88 6.38 -4.51
N ILE A 79 9.83 7.31 -4.64
CA ILE A 79 10.13 8.33 -3.64
C ILE A 79 8.91 9.24 -3.41
N ALA A 80 8.30 9.74 -4.49
CA ALA A 80 7.12 10.60 -4.39
C ALA A 80 5.94 9.88 -3.72
N ALA A 81 5.70 8.61 -4.06
CA ALA A 81 4.72 7.77 -3.38
C ALA A 81 5.06 7.60 -1.89
N GLY A 82 6.33 7.35 -1.55
CA GLY A 82 6.80 7.28 -0.17
C GLY A 82 6.54 8.55 0.64
N VAL A 83 6.86 9.73 0.07
CA VAL A 83 6.57 11.03 0.69
C VAL A 83 5.06 11.21 0.89
N GLY A 84 4.24 10.88 -0.10
CA GLY A 84 2.79 10.93 0.00
C GLY A 84 2.25 10.05 1.14
N ILE A 85 2.76 8.82 1.28
CA ILE A 85 2.37 7.91 2.37
C ILE A 85 2.76 8.47 3.74
N VAL A 86 3.96 9.05 3.87
CA VAL A 86 4.39 9.70 5.13
C VAL A 86 3.46 10.85 5.51
N LEU A 87 3.11 11.71 4.56
CA LEU A 87 2.18 12.82 4.80
C LEU A 87 0.80 12.31 5.21
N LEU A 88 0.27 11.31 4.50
CA LEU A 88 -1.01 10.68 4.84
C LEU A 88 -0.98 10.06 6.24
N ALA A 89 0.13 9.49 6.67
CA ALA A 89 0.24 8.90 8.01
C ALA A 89 -0.04 9.93 9.12
N PHE A 90 0.41 11.19 8.97
CA PHE A 90 0.13 12.24 9.94
C PHE A 90 -1.34 12.67 9.98
N LEU A 91 -2.08 12.43 8.90
CA LEU A 91 -3.50 12.75 8.80
C LEU A 91 -4.39 11.64 9.37
N ILE A 92 -3.88 10.43 9.63
CA ILE A 92 -4.66 9.29 10.14
C ILE A 92 -5.66 9.65 11.26
N PRO A 93 -5.32 10.48 12.27
CA PRO A 93 -6.27 10.83 13.33
C PRO A 93 -7.58 11.50 12.84
N LEU A 94 -7.58 12.08 11.64
CA LEU A 94 -8.75 12.76 11.06
C LEU A 94 -9.74 11.79 10.44
N SER A 95 -9.26 10.73 9.78
CA SER A 95 -10.11 9.73 9.13
C SER A 95 -9.30 8.44 8.90
N PRO A 96 -9.20 7.58 9.92
CA PRO A 96 -8.28 6.44 9.92
C PRO A 96 -8.47 5.50 8.74
N GLY A 97 -9.71 5.08 8.48
CA GLY A 97 -10.05 4.12 7.42
C GLY A 97 -9.80 4.72 6.04
N LEU A 98 -10.38 5.89 5.76
CA LEU A 98 -10.24 6.56 4.46
C LEU A 98 -8.79 6.85 4.11
N ILE A 99 -8.01 7.39 5.05
CA ILE A 99 -6.62 7.79 4.81
C ILE A 99 -5.74 6.57 4.55
N THR A 100 -5.96 5.49 5.28
CA THR A 100 -5.21 4.25 5.06
C THR A 100 -5.56 3.62 3.72
N LEU A 101 -6.82 3.68 3.29
CA LEU A 101 -7.26 3.23 1.96
C LEU A 101 -6.66 4.09 0.83
N VAL A 102 -6.62 5.41 1.00
CA VAL A 102 -5.99 6.33 0.03
C VAL A 102 -4.50 6.04 -0.08
N ALA A 103 -3.81 5.79 1.04
CA ALA A 103 -2.39 5.43 1.04
C ALA A 103 -2.12 4.10 0.32
N LEU A 104 -2.98 3.08 0.55
CA LEU A 104 -2.93 1.82 -0.18
C LEU A 104 -3.19 2.01 -1.68
N GLY A 105 -4.17 2.85 -2.04
CA GLY A 105 -4.47 3.19 -3.44
C GLY A 105 -3.28 3.85 -4.14
N GLY A 106 -2.65 4.84 -3.50
CA GLY A 106 -1.44 5.49 -4.01
C GLY A 106 -0.27 4.52 -4.19
N PHE A 107 -0.05 3.62 -3.22
CA PHE A 107 0.96 2.58 -3.34
C PHE A 107 0.64 1.61 -4.50
N SER A 108 -0.62 1.21 -4.64
CA SER A 108 -1.05 0.29 -5.70
C SER A 108 -0.90 0.91 -7.10
N ALA A 109 -1.19 2.21 -7.24
CA ALA A 109 -0.93 2.96 -8.46
C ALA A 109 0.57 3.00 -8.81
N SER A 110 1.44 3.15 -7.79
CA SER A 110 2.89 3.08 -8.02
C SER A 110 3.35 1.71 -8.51
N LEU A 111 2.75 0.62 -8.01
CA LEU A 111 3.03 -0.74 -8.49
C LEU A 111 2.53 -0.95 -9.92
N ALA A 112 1.35 -0.44 -10.27
CA ALA A 112 0.83 -0.49 -11.64
C ALA A 112 1.72 0.28 -12.61
N TYR A 113 2.25 1.44 -12.20
CA TYR A 113 3.22 2.19 -12.98
C TYR A 113 4.52 1.40 -13.19
N GLN A 114 5.03 0.74 -12.15
CA GLN A 114 6.20 -0.13 -12.26
C GLN A 114 5.96 -1.31 -13.21
N PHE A 115 4.77 -1.91 -13.19
CA PHE A 115 4.38 -2.93 -14.14
C PHE A 115 4.41 -2.39 -15.58
N PHE A 116 3.90 -1.16 -15.80
CA PHE A 116 3.94 -0.49 -17.10
C PHE A 116 5.37 -0.20 -17.60
N LEU A 117 6.30 0.13 -16.69
CA LEU A 117 7.71 0.31 -17.03
C LEU A 117 8.42 -1.01 -17.40
N GLY A 118 7.87 -2.16 -17.01
CA GLY A 118 8.35 -3.47 -17.41
C GLY A 118 8.58 -4.42 -16.23
N SER A 119 8.52 -5.72 -16.51
CA SER A 119 8.60 -6.77 -15.50
C SER A 119 9.89 -6.75 -14.68
N GLN A 120 11.01 -6.32 -15.26
CA GLN A 120 12.29 -6.19 -14.54
C GLN A 120 12.22 -5.14 -13.42
N VAL A 121 11.56 -4.01 -13.66
CA VAL A 121 11.36 -2.93 -12.67
C VAL A 121 10.37 -3.35 -11.58
N LEU A 122 9.34 -4.11 -11.97
CA LEU A 122 8.37 -4.65 -11.03
C LEU A 122 9.00 -5.70 -10.10
N LEU A 123 9.84 -6.59 -10.64
CA LEU A 123 10.47 -7.67 -9.88
C LEU A 123 11.60 -7.18 -8.96
N GLU A 124 12.18 -6.02 -9.27
CA GLU A 124 13.14 -5.38 -8.38
C GLU A 124 12.52 -5.11 -7.00
N GLY A 125 13.09 -5.69 -5.95
CA GLY A 125 12.56 -5.55 -4.60
C GLY A 125 11.19 -6.21 -4.37
N LEU A 126 10.84 -7.26 -5.13
CA LEU A 126 9.54 -7.95 -5.02
C LEU A 126 9.19 -8.35 -3.58
N VAL A 127 10.14 -8.95 -2.85
CA VAL A 127 9.95 -9.39 -1.45
C VAL A 127 9.52 -8.22 -0.56
N ILE A 128 10.17 -7.07 -0.74
CA ILE A 128 9.89 -5.85 0.00
C ILE A 128 8.51 -5.31 -0.37
N LYS A 129 8.13 -5.30 -1.65
CA LYS A 129 6.81 -4.86 -2.10
C LYS A 129 5.71 -5.72 -1.49
N VAL A 130 5.89 -7.04 -1.45
CA VAL A 130 4.97 -7.97 -0.78
C VAL A 130 4.85 -7.65 0.71
N ALA A 131 5.97 -7.39 1.40
CA ALA A 131 5.95 -6.99 2.80
C ALA A 131 5.20 -5.65 3.01
N CYS A 132 5.38 -4.67 2.12
CA CYS A 132 4.64 -3.40 2.15
C CYS A 132 3.14 -3.62 1.96
N VAL A 133 2.73 -4.46 0.99
CA VAL A 133 1.31 -4.81 0.78
C VAL A 133 0.73 -5.42 2.05
N PHE A 134 1.42 -6.40 2.65
CA PHE A 134 0.98 -7.01 3.90
C PHE A 134 0.86 -5.98 5.03
N GLY A 135 1.85 -5.08 5.15
CA GLY A 135 1.82 -3.97 6.10
C GLY A 135 0.59 -3.07 5.91
N PHE A 136 0.28 -2.68 4.66
CA PHE A 136 -0.92 -1.91 4.36
C PHE A 136 -2.21 -2.63 4.77
N PHE A 137 -2.34 -3.93 4.50
CA PHE A 137 -3.51 -4.70 4.94
C PHE A 137 -3.68 -4.69 6.46
N GLN A 138 -2.56 -4.81 7.19
CA GLN A 138 -2.59 -4.73 8.66
C GLN A 138 -2.96 -3.31 9.14
N ALA A 139 -2.43 -2.27 8.51
CA ALA A 139 -2.80 -0.89 8.81
C ALA A 139 -4.30 -0.63 8.58
N VAL A 140 -4.86 -1.09 7.45
CA VAL A 140 -6.29 -0.99 7.14
C VAL A 140 -7.10 -1.72 8.19
N ARG A 141 -6.72 -2.95 8.54
CA ARG A 141 -7.39 -3.74 9.58
C ARG A 141 -7.44 -2.99 10.90
N PHE A 142 -6.32 -2.44 11.36
CA PHE A 142 -6.27 -1.70 12.63
C PHE A 142 -7.09 -0.41 12.61
N ALA A 143 -7.07 0.33 11.49
CA ALA A 143 -7.84 1.55 11.32
C ALA A 143 -9.36 1.26 11.34
N VAL A 144 -9.81 0.25 10.58
CA VAL A 144 -11.23 -0.14 10.51
C VAL A 144 -11.72 -0.68 11.85
N GLN A 145 -10.90 -1.49 12.55
CA GLN A 145 -11.26 -2.00 13.88
C GLN A 145 -11.42 -0.88 14.92
N ASP A 146 -10.57 0.16 14.88
CA ASP A 146 -10.71 1.33 15.77
C ASP A 146 -11.95 2.17 15.43
N GLU A 147 -12.31 2.29 14.15
CA GLU A 147 -13.55 2.97 13.74
C GLU A 147 -14.80 2.20 14.18
N LEU A 148 -14.81 0.87 14.02
CA LEU A 148 -15.95 0.01 14.43
C LEU A 148 -16.15 0.00 15.94
N GLU A 149 -15.09 -0.02 16.74
CA GLU A 149 -15.20 0.05 18.22
C GLU A 149 -15.73 1.39 18.73
N LYS A 150 -15.65 2.45 17.90
CA LYS A 150 -16.17 3.79 18.22
C LYS A 150 -17.58 4.04 17.69
N GLN A 151 -18.11 3.17 16.83
CA GLN A 151 -19.49 3.30 16.40
C GLN A 151 -20.41 3.04 17.61
N PRO A 152 -21.41 3.89 17.86
CA PRO A 152 -22.41 3.58 18.86
C PRO A 152 -23.06 2.24 18.49
N GLU A 153 -23.15 1.31 19.45
CA GLU A 153 -23.99 0.13 19.27
C GLU A 153 -25.35 0.60 18.76
N LEU A 154 -25.82 0.02 17.65
CA LEU A 154 -27.18 0.25 17.19
C LEU A 154 -28.09 0.12 18.42
N PRO A 155 -28.95 1.11 18.73
CA PRO A 155 -29.87 0.97 19.84
C PRO A 155 -30.61 -0.33 19.57
N ALA A 156 -30.50 -1.26 20.53
CA ALA A 156 -31.21 -2.53 20.47
C ALA A 156 -32.64 -2.18 20.06
N LEU A 157 -33.08 -2.72 18.91
CA LEU A 157 -34.47 -2.58 18.49
C LEU A 157 -35.32 -2.80 19.74
N PRO A 158 -36.21 -1.86 20.10
CA PRO A 158 -37.05 -2.07 21.27
C PRO A 158 -37.64 -3.46 21.09
N LYS A 159 -37.42 -4.33 22.10
CA LYS A 159 -38.06 -5.65 22.11
C LYS A 159 -39.49 -5.38 21.72
N SER A 160 -39.97 -6.02 20.65
CA SER A 160 -41.36 -5.88 20.27
C SER A 160 -42.16 -6.36 21.47
N ASP A 161 -42.63 -5.44 22.32
CA ASP A 161 -43.77 -5.71 23.16
C ASP A 161 -44.82 -6.15 22.16
N GLY A 162 -45.14 -7.44 22.24
CA GLY A 162 -45.80 -8.16 21.17
C GLY A 162 -46.97 -7.34 20.65
N ILE A 163 -47.06 -7.23 19.32
CA ILE A 163 -48.26 -6.74 18.67
C ILE A 163 -49.40 -7.63 19.17
N GLN A 164 -50.16 -7.16 20.16
CA GLN A 164 -51.43 -7.77 20.51
C GLN A 164 -52.36 -7.43 19.36
N PHE A 165 -52.51 -8.38 18.45
CA PHE A 165 -53.60 -8.34 17.49
C PHE A 165 -54.92 -8.31 18.29
N PRO A 166 -55.81 -7.34 18.03
CA PRO A 166 -57.12 -7.36 18.66
C PRO A 166 -57.80 -8.68 18.33
N LYS A 167 -58.36 -9.33 19.36
CA LYS A 167 -59.17 -10.55 19.16
C LYS A 167 -60.33 -10.19 18.22
N PRO A 168 -60.70 -11.08 17.28
CA PRO A 168 -61.88 -10.86 16.45
C PRO A 168 -63.09 -10.71 17.36
N ASP A 169 -63.95 -9.74 17.05
CA ASP A 169 -65.22 -9.58 17.74
C ASP A 169 -66.03 -10.89 17.66
N PRO A 170 -66.71 -11.30 18.74
CA PRO A 170 -67.56 -12.47 18.70
C PRO A 170 -68.70 -12.24 17.71
N ASP A 171 -68.97 -13.26 16.90
CA ASP A 171 -70.05 -13.23 15.90
C ASP A 171 -71.38 -12.81 16.54
N PRO A 172 -72.20 -12.00 15.85
CA PRO A 172 -73.50 -11.60 16.36
C PRO A 172 -74.42 -12.83 16.49
N PRO A 173 -75.26 -12.89 17.54
CA PRO A 173 -76.23 -13.97 17.70
C PRO A 173 -77.23 -13.94 16.54
N GLY A 174 -77.51 -15.13 15.99
CA GLY A 174 -78.50 -15.34 14.93
C GLY A 174 -79.94 -15.10 15.34
#